data_AF-A0A3D6DFU9-F1
#
_entry.id   AF-A0A3D6DFU9-F1
#
_cell.length_a   1.000
_cell.length_b   1.000
_cell.length_c   1.000
_cell.angle_alpha   90.00
_cell.angle_beta   90.00
_cell.angle_gamma   90.00
#
_symmetry.space_group_name_H-M   'P 1'
#
loop_
_entity.id
_entity.type
_entity.pdbx_description
1 polymer ?
#
loop_
_entity_poly.entity_id
_entity_poly.type
_entity_poly.pdbx_seq_one_letter_code
_entity_poly.pdbx_strand_id
1 'polypeptide(L)'
;MRRFKDLFGLVLRYRLNLIGNIVFNALGSVLSLFTFLAIVPFLRILFRTDGSAETGGSTPAVFDRVTSALDQYVAANGSEQALLVMCGAIAVLALIKNAVTYLSF
;
A
#
# COMPACT_ATOMS: atom_id res chain seq x y z
N MET A 1 -10.60 42.50 16.22
CA MET A 1 -10.42 41.09 16.64
C MET A 1 -11.65 40.19 16.45
N ARG A 2 -12.83 40.67 15.99
CA ARG A 2 -14.04 39.82 15.85
C ARG A 2 -14.07 38.94 14.57
N ARG A 3 -13.26 39.27 13.56
CA ARG A 3 -13.23 38.55 12.26
C ARG A 3 -12.50 37.20 12.29
N PHE A 4 -11.61 36.97 13.25
CA PHE A 4 -10.95 35.67 13.44
C PHE A 4 -11.88 34.61 14.06
N LYS A 5 -12.92 35.04 14.80
CA LYS A 5 -13.93 34.12 15.34
C LYS A 5 -14.93 33.63 14.27
N ASP A 6 -15.24 34.44 13.28
CA ASP A 6 -16.08 34.02 12.13
C ASP A 6 -15.35 33.03 11.22
N LEU A 7 -14.03 33.16 11.07
CA LEU A 7 -13.18 32.17 10.39
C LEU A 7 -13.23 30.79 11.08
N PHE A 8 -13.26 30.76 12.42
CA PHE A 8 -13.36 29.50 13.17
C PHE A 8 -14.72 28.79 12.99
N GLY A 9 -15.80 29.54 12.76
CA GLY A 9 -17.14 28.99 12.46
C GLY A 9 -17.23 28.32 11.09
N LEU A 10 -16.56 28.87 10.06
CA LEU A 10 -16.46 28.23 8.74
C LEU A 10 -15.52 27.01 8.76
N VAL A 11 -14.42 27.07 9.52
CA VAL A 11 -13.44 25.99 9.63
C VAL A 11 -14.01 24.77 10.38
N LEU A 12 -15.05 24.92 11.19
CA LEU A 12 -15.63 23.78 11.94
C LEU A 12 -16.28 22.73 11.02
N ARG A 13 -16.84 23.15 9.89
CA ARG A 13 -17.33 22.26 8.81
C ARG A 13 -16.19 21.72 7.93
N TYR A 14 -15.04 22.40 7.96
CA TYR A 14 -13.78 22.05 7.28
C TYR A 14 -12.88 21.10 8.10
N ARG A 15 -13.15 20.88 9.40
CA ARG A 15 -12.36 19.95 10.24
C ARG A 15 -12.49 18.50 9.81
N LEU A 16 -13.65 18.10 9.30
CA LEU A 16 -13.84 16.77 8.70
C LEU A 16 -13.02 16.62 7.41
N ASN A 17 -12.94 17.68 6.58
CA ASN A 17 -12.04 17.68 5.42
C ASN A 17 -10.56 17.70 5.84
N LEU A 18 -10.18 18.43 6.90
CA LEU A 18 -8.79 18.43 7.39
C LEU A 18 -8.37 17.07 7.94
N ILE A 19 -9.21 16.46 8.78
CA ILE A 19 -8.97 15.13 9.35
C ILE A 19 -8.99 14.09 8.23
N GLY A 20 -9.95 14.19 7.31
CA GLY A 20 -10.02 13.39 6.10
C GLY A 20 -8.72 13.49 5.30
N ASN A 21 -8.24 14.69 5.03
CA ASN A 21 -7.00 14.94 4.29
C ASN A 21 -5.78 14.32 4.97
N ILE A 22 -5.63 14.51 6.28
CA ILE A 22 -4.52 13.91 7.04
C ILE A 22 -4.61 12.38 7.02
N VAL A 23 -5.79 11.80 7.25
CA VAL A 23 -6.01 10.35 7.24
C VAL A 23 -5.75 9.78 5.86
N PHE A 24 -6.25 10.42 4.81
CA PHE A 24 -6.09 10.02 3.42
C PHE A 24 -4.64 10.16 2.93
N ASN A 25 -3.93 11.21 3.33
CA ASN A 25 -2.52 11.37 3.03
C ASN A 25 -1.66 10.32 3.77
N ALA A 26 -1.97 10.06 5.05
CA ALA A 26 -1.32 9.01 5.84
C ALA A 26 -1.58 7.62 5.23
N LEU A 27 -2.82 7.31 4.85
CA LEU A 27 -3.17 6.08 4.13
C LEU A 27 -2.43 5.99 2.81
N GLY A 28 -2.35 7.07 2.04
CA GLY A 28 -1.61 7.12 0.78
C GLY A 28 -0.11 6.87 0.96
N SER A 29 0.48 7.35 2.06
CA SER A 29 1.87 7.08 2.45
C SER A 29 2.07 5.60 2.82
N VAL A 30 1.20 5.04 3.66
CA VAL A 30 1.21 3.62 4.05
C VAL A 30 1.03 2.71 2.83
N LEU A 31 0.08 3.02 1.95
CA LEU A 31 -0.15 2.32 0.68
C LEU A 31 1.10 2.34 -0.20
N SER A 32 1.82 3.47 -0.25
CA SER A 32 3.08 3.56 -1.00
C SER A 32 4.18 2.67 -0.42
N LEU A 33 4.28 2.61 0.92
CA LEU A 33 5.20 1.71 1.61
C LEU A 33 4.86 0.25 1.31
N PHE A 34 3.58 -0.12 1.31
CA PHE A 34 3.13 -1.47 0.93
C PHE A 34 3.45 -1.79 -0.52
N THR A 35 3.19 -0.88 -1.47
CA THR A 35 3.56 -1.08 -2.88
C THR A 35 5.07 -1.27 -3.04
N PHE A 36 5.88 -0.49 -2.31
CA PHE A 36 7.33 -0.65 -2.31
C PHE A 36 7.75 -2.02 -1.75
N LEU A 37 7.17 -2.46 -0.64
CA LEU A 37 7.44 -3.78 -0.04
C LEU A 37 7.00 -4.92 -0.95
N ALA A 38 5.89 -4.77 -1.67
CA ALA A 38 5.36 -5.77 -2.60
C ALA A 38 6.28 -6.00 -3.81
N ILE A 39 7.21 -5.07 -4.11
CA ILE A 39 8.16 -5.25 -5.21
C ILE A 39 9.11 -6.43 -4.97
N VAL A 40 9.45 -6.71 -3.71
CA VAL A 40 10.39 -7.78 -3.33
C VAL A 40 9.84 -9.16 -3.72
N PRO A 41 8.65 -9.60 -3.26
CA PRO A 41 8.09 -10.88 -3.68
C PRO A 41 7.76 -10.89 -5.17
N PHE A 42 7.36 -9.75 -5.76
CA PHE A 42 7.13 -9.64 -7.21
C PHE A 42 8.39 -10.00 -8.01
N LEU A 43 9.54 -9.40 -7.68
CA LEU A 43 10.80 -9.67 -8.37
C LEU A 43 11.26 -11.12 -8.17
N ARG A 44 11.06 -11.68 -6.97
CA ARG A 44 11.39 -13.08 -6.68
C ARG A 44 10.61 -14.06 -7.55
N ILE A 45 9.31 -13.80 -7.75
CA ILE A 45 8.44 -14.58 -8.63
C ILE A 45 8.84 -14.40 -10.10
N LEU A 46 9.11 -13.15 -10.52
CA LEU A 46 9.55 -12.85 -11.88
C LEU A 46 10.83 -13.63 -12.22
N PHE A 47 11.82 -13.58 -11.34
CA PHE A 47 13.11 -14.24 -11.54
C PHE A 47 13.13 -15.71 -11.11
N ARG A 48 12.00 -16.29 -10.69
CA ARG A 48 11.90 -17.69 -10.19
C ARG A 48 13.03 -18.06 -9.23
N THR A 49 13.28 -17.20 -8.25
CA THR A 49 14.37 -17.43 -7.28
C THR A 49 13.91 -18.43 -6.22
N ASP A 50 13.76 -19.70 -6.63
CA ASP A 50 13.18 -20.79 -5.83
C ASP A 50 14.06 -21.25 -4.65
N GLY A 51 15.25 -20.67 -4.44
CA GLY A 51 16.14 -21.15 -3.38
C GLY A 51 17.36 -20.31 -2.99
N SER A 52 17.55 -19.10 -3.51
CA SER A 52 18.79 -18.33 -3.23
C SER A 52 18.64 -17.24 -2.17
N ALA A 53 17.61 -17.29 -1.33
CA ALA A 53 17.50 -16.43 -0.16
C ALA A 53 18.04 -17.13 1.09
N GLU A 54 19.30 -17.58 1.05
CA GLU A 54 20.09 -17.71 2.28
C GLU A 54 20.32 -16.30 2.82
N THR A 55 19.30 -15.76 3.49
CA THR A 55 19.33 -14.40 4.04
C THR A 55 19.63 -14.53 5.53
N GLY A 56 20.90 -14.37 5.89
CA GLY A 56 21.35 -14.13 7.27
C GLY A 56 20.87 -12.78 7.84
N GLY A 57 19.68 -12.32 7.44
CA GLY A 57 19.05 -11.10 7.91
C GLY A 57 17.70 -11.44 8.47
N SER A 58 17.44 -11.03 9.72
CA SER A 58 16.19 -11.22 10.43
C SER A 58 15.04 -10.52 9.69
N THR A 59 14.46 -11.19 8.70
CA THR A 59 13.24 -10.72 8.04
C THR A 59 12.11 -10.72 9.08
N PRO A 60 11.28 -9.68 9.15
CA PRO A 60 10.15 -9.66 10.08
C PRO A 60 9.26 -10.90 9.84
N ALA A 61 8.85 -11.61 10.89
CA ALA A 61 8.06 -12.84 10.80
C ALA A 61 6.75 -12.69 9.99
N VAL A 62 6.23 -11.48 9.89
CA VAL A 62 5.06 -11.16 9.06
C VAL A 62 5.40 -11.28 7.56
N PHE A 63 6.58 -10.85 7.16
CA PHE A 63 7.04 -10.92 5.77
C PHE A 63 7.24 -12.38 5.33
N ASP A 64 7.83 -13.22 6.17
CA ASP A 64 8.02 -14.65 5.87
C ASP A 64 6.68 -15.36 5.66
N ARG A 65 5.66 -15.04 6.48
CA ARG A 65 4.31 -15.60 6.30
C ARG A 65 3.69 -15.17 4.98
N VAL A 66 3.81 -13.89 4.62
CA VAL A 66 3.25 -13.35 3.36
C VAL A 66 3.97 -13.95 2.16
N THR A 67 5.30 -14.04 2.20
CA THR A 67 6.10 -14.64 1.13
C THR A 67 5.81 -16.13 0.99
N SER A 68 5.72 -16.88 2.09
CA SER A 68 5.38 -18.31 2.04
C SER A 68 3.97 -18.57 1.48
N ALA A 69 2.99 -17.75 1.85
CA ALA A 69 1.64 -17.84 1.28
C ALA A 69 1.62 -17.53 -0.22
N LEU A 70 2.43 -16.54 -0.66
CA LEU A 70 2.62 -16.22 -2.08
C LEU A 70 3.31 -17.35 -2.84
N ASP A 71 4.36 -17.94 -2.28
CA ASP A 71 5.07 -19.07 -2.88
C ASP A 71 4.12 -20.26 -3.08
N GLN A 72 3.25 -20.56 -2.11
CA GLN A 72 2.21 -21.58 -2.26
C GLN A 72 1.19 -21.24 -3.36
N TYR A 73 0.75 -19.97 -3.44
CA TYR A 73 -0.17 -19.52 -4.47
C TYR A 73 0.43 -19.63 -5.88
N VAL A 74 1.72 -19.28 -6.02
CA VAL A 74 2.50 -19.39 -7.26
C VAL A 74 2.67 -20.86 -7.65
N ALA A 75 2.95 -21.75 -6.69
CA ALA A 75 3.06 -23.18 -6.94
C ALA A 75 1.74 -23.78 -7.44
N ALA A 76 0.60 -23.29 -6.96
CA ALA A 76 -0.72 -23.79 -7.34
C ALA A 76 -1.25 -23.21 -8.68
N ASN A 77 -1.01 -21.92 -8.96
CA ASN A 77 -1.61 -21.20 -10.10
C ASN A 77 -0.60 -20.82 -11.19
N GLY A 78 0.69 -21.07 -10.97
CA GLY A 78 1.78 -20.68 -11.86
C GLY A 78 2.24 -19.24 -11.66
N SER A 79 3.51 -19.00 -12.02
CA SER A 79 4.18 -17.70 -11.87
C SER A 79 3.49 -16.59 -12.68
N GLU A 80 2.96 -16.91 -13.87
CA GLU A 80 2.32 -15.94 -14.77
C GLU A 80 1.02 -15.38 -14.19
N GLN A 81 0.12 -16.23 -13.69
CA GLN A 81 -1.11 -15.77 -13.04
C GLN A 81 -0.81 -14.98 -11.75
N ALA A 82 0.18 -15.42 -10.96
CA ALA A 82 0.58 -14.70 -9.76
C ALA A 82 1.10 -13.27 -10.07
N LEU A 83 1.89 -13.11 -11.13
CA LEU A 83 2.36 -11.80 -11.59
C LEU A 83 1.20 -10.91 -12.05
N LEU A 84 0.25 -11.45 -12.82
CA LEU A 84 -0.93 -10.69 -13.26
C LEU A 84 -1.79 -10.21 -12.08
N VAL A 85 -2.00 -11.08 -11.09
CA VAL A 85 -2.73 -10.73 -9.86
C VAL A 85 -1.99 -9.64 -9.07
N MET A 86 -0.66 -9.72 -8.94
CA MET A 86 0.15 -8.68 -8.28
C MET A 86 0.07 -7.34 -9.01
N CYS A 87 0.19 -7.34 -10.34
CA CYS A 87 0.05 -6.13 -11.15
C CYS A 87 -1.34 -5.50 -10.98
N GLY A 88 -2.40 -6.30 -11.02
CA GLY A 88 -3.77 -5.84 -10.78
C GLY A 88 -3.95 -5.26 -9.38
N ALA A 89 -3.45 -5.93 -8.35
CA ALA A 89 -3.51 -5.47 -6.97
C ALA A 89 -2.80 -4.12 -6.78
N ILE A 90 -1.58 -3.98 -7.33
CA ILE A 90 -0.81 -2.72 -7.27
C ILE A 90 -1.54 -1.59 -8.02
N ALA A 91 -2.13 -1.88 -9.19
CA ALA A 91 -2.92 -0.89 -9.93
C ALA A 91 -4.15 -0.44 -9.14
N VAL A 92 -4.89 -1.36 -8.53
CA VAL A 92 -6.03 -1.04 -7.66
C VAL A 92 -5.59 -0.23 -6.44
N LEU A 93 -4.50 -0.61 -5.78
CA LEU A 93 -3.92 0.14 -4.65
C LEU A 93 -3.53 1.57 -5.07
N ALA A 94 -2.97 1.74 -6.27
CA ALA A 94 -2.61 3.05 -6.82
C ALA A 94 -3.85 3.89 -7.14
N LEU A 95 -4.91 3.29 -7.70
CA LEU A 95 -6.19 3.96 -7.94
C LEU A 95 -6.87 4.38 -6.63
N ILE A 96 -6.88 3.50 -5.63
CA ILE A 96 -7.40 3.82 -4.30
C ILE A 96 -6.61 4.96 -3.69
N LYS A 97 -5.27 4.92 -3.72
CA LYS A 97 -4.40 6.00 -3.24
C LYS A 97 -4.72 7.33 -3.94
N ASN A 98 -4.88 7.32 -5.26
CA ASN A 98 -5.21 8.52 -6.02
C ASN A 98 -6.62 9.02 -5.67
N ALA A 99 -7.62 8.17 -5.61
CA ALA A 99 -8.98 8.54 -5.22
C ALA A 99 -9.01 9.15 -3.81
N VAL A 100 -8.35 8.50 -2.85
CA VAL A 100 -8.13 8.97 -1.48
C VAL A 100 -7.47 10.36 -1.44
N THR A 101 -6.46 10.59 -2.27
CA THR A 101 -5.75 11.88 -2.37
C THR A 101 -6.62 12.96 -3.03
N TYR A 102 -7.42 12.60 -4.03
CA TYR A 102 -8.32 13.53 -4.73
C TYR A 102 -9.58 13.88 -3.91
N LEU A 103 -10.11 12.94 -3.12
CA LEU A 103 -11.20 13.19 -2.15
C LEU A 103 -10.74 13.95 -0.90
N SER A 104 -9.42 14.17 -0.75
CA SER A 104 -8.80 14.87 0.38
C SER A 104 -8.86 16.41 0.26
N PHE A 105 -9.38 16.92 -0.87
CA PHE A 105 -9.65 18.34 -1.13
C PHE A 105 -11.03 18.79 -0.62
#